data_AF-A0A7L3BAU6-F1
#
_entry.id   AF-A0A7L3BAU6-F1
#
_cell.length_a   1.000
_cell.length_b   1.000
_cell.length_c   1.000
_cell.angle_alpha   90.00
_cell.angle_beta   90.00
_cell.angle_gamma   90.00
#
_symmetry.space_group_name_H-M   'P 1'
#
loop_
_entity.id
_entity.type
_entity.pdbx_description
1 polymer ?
#
loop_
_entity_poly.entity_id
_entity_poly.type
_entity_poly.pdbx_seq_one_letter_code
_entity_poly.pdbx_strand_id
1 'polypeptide(L)' 'VPVGLTWGAPQDSYMLDYFSALNRYLAVGVPTYFVTTGGYNFSSPNGTNGICSSSGCDPDSLT' A
#
# COMPACT_ATOMS: atom_id res chain seq x y z
N VAL A 1 -20.33 -9.03 -17.71
CA VAL A 1 -21.08 -8.52 -16.53
C VAL A 1 -20.15 -7.66 -15.69
N PRO A 2 -20.52 -6.43 -15.33
CA PRO A 2 -19.70 -5.61 -14.43
C PRO A 2 -19.65 -6.24 -13.03
N VAL A 3 -18.48 -6.17 -12.38
CA VAL A 3 -18.24 -6.69 -11.02
C VAL A 3 -17.89 -5.53 -10.09
N GLY A 4 -18.60 -5.42 -8.96
CA GLY A 4 -18.38 -4.37 -7.95
C GLY A 4 -19.64 -3.55 -7.62
N LEU A 5 -19.66 -2.95 -6.43
CA LEU A 5 -20.72 -2.06 -5.94
C LEU A 5 -20.30 -0.59 -6.10
N THR A 6 -21.08 0.20 -6.83
CA THR A 6 -20.84 1.64 -7.03
C THR A 6 -21.86 2.53 -6.33
N TRP A 7 -23.09 2.05 -6.10
CA TRP A 7 -24.20 2.79 -5.49
C TRP A 7 -24.49 2.30 -4.06
N GLY A 8 -23.54 2.55 -3.16
CA GLY A 8 -23.65 2.16 -1.74
C GLY A 8 -24.23 3.22 -0.81
N ALA A 9 -24.52 4.44 -1.30
CA ALA A 9 -24.95 5.58 -0.50
C ALA A 9 -26.22 6.26 -1.09
N PRO A 10 -27.04 6.91 -0.25
CA PRO A 10 -28.17 7.75 -0.71
C PRO A 10 -27.74 8.86 -1.68
N GLN A 11 -28.62 9.25 -2.60
CA GLN A 11 -28.34 10.24 -3.66
C GLN A 11 -28.06 11.66 -3.13
N ASP A 12 -28.48 11.96 -1.91
CA ASP A 12 -28.30 13.23 -1.20
C ASP A 12 -27.25 13.12 -0.08
N SER A 13 -26.49 12.03 -0.03
CA SER A 13 -25.45 11.84 0.98
C SER A 13 -24.24 12.74 0.72
N TYR A 14 -23.76 13.45 1.75
CA TYR A 14 -22.50 14.20 1.71
C TYR A 14 -21.29 13.33 1.32
N MET A 15 -21.40 11.99 1.47
CA MET A 15 -20.37 11.04 1.05
C MET A 15 -20.12 11.10 -0.46
N LEU A 16 -21.13 11.43 -1.26
CA LEU A 16 -20.98 11.57 -2.71
C LEU A 16 -20.04 12.73 -3.06
N ASP A 17 -20.18 13.87 -2.37
CA ASP A 17 -19.28 15.02 -2.54
C ASP A 17 -17.87 14.72 -2.04
N TYR A 18 -17.75 14.03 -0.90
CA TYR A 18 -16.46 13.58 -0.36
C TYR A 18 -15.71 12.69 -1.36
N PHE A 19 -16.34 11.64 -1.89
CA PHE A 19 -15.70 10.77 -2.88
C PHE A 19 -15.41 11.48 -4.20
N SER A 20 -16.26 12.44 -4.61
CA SER A 20 -16.01 13.28 -5.79
C SER A 20 -14.75 14.13 -5.59
N ALA A 21 -14.60 14.75 -4.42
CA ALA A 21 -13.42 15.55 -4.08
C ALA A 21 -12.16 14.69 -4.01
N LEU A 22 -12.23 13.51 -3.37
CA LEU A 22 -11.10 12.57 -3.34
C LEU A 22 -10.67 12.17 -4.76
N ASN A 23 -11.61 11.82 -5.65
CA ASN A 23 -11.29 11.43 -7.02
C ASN A 23 -10.68 12.57 -7.86
N ARG A 24 -10.98 13.84 -7.54
CA ARG A 24 -10.46 14.99 -8.28
C ARG A 24 -9.12 15.50 -7.76
N TYR A 25 -8.90 15.43 -6.46
CA TYR A 25 -7.80 16.16 -5.82
C TYR A 25 -6.78 15.26 -5.11
N LEU A 26 -7.14 14.03 -4.77
CA LEU A 26 -6.21 13.14 -4.07
C LEU A 26 -5.21 12.55 -5.08
N ALA A 27 -3.92 12.81 -4.86
CA ALA A 27 -2.85 12.34 -5.75
C ALA A 27 -2.36 10.92 -5.43
N VAL A 28 -2.70 10.38 -4.26
CA VAL A 28 -2.21 9.08 -3.77
C VAL A 28 -3.34 8.25 -3.18
N GLY A 29 -3.26 6.94 -3.33
CA GLY A 29 -4.24 6.01 -2.77
C GLY A 29 -4.07 5.73 -1.28
N VAL A 30 -4.77 4.71 -0.80
CA VAL A 30 -4.56 4.18 0.55
C VAL A 30 -3.15 3.59 0.70
N PRO A 31 -2.54 3.70 1.89
CA PRO A 31 -1.23 3.10 2.12
C PRO A 31 -1.31 1.57 2.07
N THR A 32 -0.23 0.95 1.60
CA THR A 32 -0.06 -0.52 1.58
C THR A 32 1.06 -0.90 2.54
N TYR A 33 0.86 -1.96 3.32
CA TYR A 33 1.84 -2.44 4.29
C TYR A 33 2.34 -3.82 3.89
N PHE A 34 3.65 -3.92 3.64
CA PHE A 34 4.34 -5.19 3.42
C PHE A 34 4.88 -5.70 4.76
N VAL A 35 4.22 -6.72 5.32
CA VAL A 35 4.51 -7.21 6.67
C VAL A 35 5.41 -8.45 6.61
N THR A 36 6.57 -8.38 7.25
CA THR A 36 7.42 -9.55 7.52
C THR A 36 6.98 -10.23 8.80
N THR A 37 6.61 -11.50 8.73
CA THR A 37 6.25 -12.30 9.90
C THR A 37 7.52 -12.83 10.62
N GLY A 38 7.33 -13.40 11.81
CA GLY A 38 8.43 -14.04 12.54
C GLY A 38 9.04 -15.21 11.76
N GLY A 39 10.35 -15.43 11.94
CA GLY A 39 11.12 -16.48 11.27
C GLY A 39 12.19 -15.96 10.30
N TYR A 40 12.19 -14.66 10.00
CA TYR A 40 13.26 -14.02 9.23
C TYR A 40 14.42 -13.57 10.14
N ASN A 41 15.66 -13.87 9.75
CA ASN A 41 16.84 -13.58 10.55
C ASN A 41 17.50 -12.25 10.16
N PHE A 42 17.03 -11.16 10.76
CA PHE A 42 17.57 -9.81 10.55
C PHE A 42 19.00 -9.61 11.08
N SER A 43 19.50 -10.49 11.95
CA SER A 43 20.84 -10.38 12.55
C SER A 43 21.93 -10.98 11.67
N SER A 44 21.56 -11.71 10.62
CA SER A 44 22.54 -12.30 9.69
C SER A 44 22.89 -11.31 8.57
N PRO A 45 24.14 -11.28 8.07
CA PRO A 45 24.49 -10.42 6.94
C PRO A 45 23.61 -10.64 5.71
N ASN A 46 23.26 -11.90 5.41
CA ASN A 46 22.36 -12.25 4.32
C ASN A 46 20.93 -11.72 4.56
N GLY A 47 20.41 -11.86 5.79
CA GLY A 47 19.08 -11.32 6.12
C GLY A 47 19.04 -9.80 6.18
N THR A 48 20.12 -9.13 6.57
CA THR A 48 20.18 -7.66 6.45
C THR A 48 20.25 -7.24 4.97
N ASN A 49 21.08 -7.93 4.18
CA ASN A 49 21.28 -7.62 2.76
C ASN A 49 20.03 -7.80 1.91
N GLY A 50 19.12 -8.72 2.26
CA GLY A 50 17.84 -8.88 1.56
C GLY A 50 16.74 -7.89 1.97
N ILE A 51 17.00 -7.01 2.93
CA ILE A 51 16.04 -5.99 3.39
C ILE A 51 16.52 -4.58 3.07
N CYS A 52 17.82 -4.30 3.10
CA CYS A 52 18.35 -2.93 3.01
C CYS A 52 18.46 -2.37 1.59
N SER A 53 18.42 -1.04 1.47
CA SER A 53 18.58 -0.30 0.20
C SER A 53 19.94 0.42 0.07
N SER A 54 20.91 0.06 0.91
CA SER A 54 22.22 0.73 0.95
C SER A 54 23.23 0.13 -0.02
N SER A 55 24.39 0.75 -0.13
CA SER A 55 25.49 0.21 -0.92
C SER A 55 25.92 -1.15 -0.36
N GLY A 56 25.88 -2.19 -1.20
CA GLY A 56 26.26 -3.56 -0.83
C GLY A 56 25.10 -4.48 -0.46
N CYS A 57 23.85 -3.99 -0.51
CA CYS A 57 22.64 -4.82 -0.37
C CYS A 57 22.31 -5.54 -1.68
N ASP A 58 21.42 -6.54 -1.60
CA ASP A 58 21.01 -7.32 -2.77
C ASP A 58 20.12 -6.47 -3.71
N PRO A 59 20.20 -6.65 -5.04
CA PRO A 59 19.46 -5.82 -6.00
C PRO A 59 17.93 -6.00 -5.93
N ASP A 60 17.48 -7.06 -5.26
CA ASP A 60 16.10 -7.45 -5.04
C ASP A 60 15.67 -7.33 -3.57
N SER A 61 16.35 -6.46 -2.81
CA SER A 61 16.00 -6.14 -1.43
C SER A 61 14.62 -5.51 -1.28
N LEU A 62 14.03 -5.68 -0.10
CA LEU A 62 12.68 -5.16 0.20
C LEU A 62 12.59 -3.62 0.18
N THR A 63 13.65 -2.93 0.62
CA THR A 63 13.73 -1.45 0.65
C THR A 63 14.69 -0.95 -0.39
#